data_AF-T5AMT1-F1
#
_entry.id   AF-T5AMT1-F1
#
_cell.length_a   1.000
_cell.length_b   1.000
_cell.length_c   1.000
_cell.angle_alpha   90.00
_cell.angle_beta   90.00
_cell.angle_gamma   90.00
#
_symmetry.space_group_name_H-M   'P 1'
#
loop_
_entity.id
_entity.type
_entity.pdbx_description
1 polymer ?
#
loop_
_entity_poly.entity_id
_entity_poly.type
_entity_poly.pdbx_seq_one_letter_code
_entity_poly.pdbx_strand_id
1 'polypeptide(L)'
;MWKLHAERTEFQNRYLDRWNAAAIDAILCPTMAFNTVRNGAFRHVGYTGVFNVLDYSCLSFVTGVAADKNIDTPDAAHQPLGPECKAIHQEYDADLVHGLPVSLQLVGRRLEEEKVLAMGQRVLQALSLGGTGQV
;
A
#
# COMPACT_ATOMS: atom_id res chain seq x y z
N MET A 1 -17.31 -14.37 -21.19
CA MET A 1 -17.22 -12.91 -20.98
C MET A 1 -18.24 -12.46 -19.93
N TRP A 2 -19.55 -12.58 -20.13
CA TRP A 2 -20.56 -12.15 -19.12
C TRP A 2 -20.51 -12.85 -17.75
N LYS A 3 -20.18 -14.14 -17.70
CA LYS A 3 -20.02 -14.86 -16.41
C LYS A 3 -18.96 -14.22 -15.51
N LEU A 4 -17.79 -13.91 -16.07
CA LEU A 4 -16.71 -13.23 -15.34
C LEU A 4 -17.10 -11.83 -14.84
N HIS A 5 -17.91 -11.10 -15.61
CA HIS A 5 -18.44 -9.80 -15.15
C HIS A 5 -19.41 -9.96 -13.98
N ALA A 6 -20.29 -10.97 -14.02
CA ALA A 6 -21.19 -11.27 -12.92
C ALA A 6 -20.41 -11.66 -11.66
N GLU A 7 -19.41 -12.55 -11.79
CA GLU A 7 -18.52 -12.96 -10.69
C GLU A 7 -17.76 -11.76 -10.09
N ARG A 8 -17.26 -10.85 -10.94
CA ARG A 8 -16.59 -9.62 -10.48
C ARG A 8 -17.55 -8.70 -9.71
N THR A 9 -18.77 -8.51 -10.21
CA THR A 9 -19.78 -7.70 -9.52
C THR A 9 -20.18 -8.31 -8.18
N GLU A 10 -20.35 -9.63 -8.11
CA GLU A 10 -20.63 -10.34 -6.87
C GLU A 10 -19.48 -10.16 -5.86
N PHE A 11 -18.24 -10.26 -6.33
CA PHE A 11 -17.06 -10.03 -5.51
C PHE A 11 -17.00 -8.58 -4.98
N GLN A 12 -17.29 -7.58 -5.82
CA GLN A 12 -17.37 -6.17 -5.41
C GLN A 12 -18.44 -5.96 -4.34
N ASN A 13 -19.63 -6.55 -4.49
CA ASN A 13 -20.71 -6.45 -3.52
C ASN A 13 -20.31 -7.07 -2.17
N ARG A 14 -19.70 -8.25 -2.17
CA ARG A 14 -19.22 -8.89 -0.93
C ARG A 14 -18.21 -8.04 -0.17
N TYR A 15 -17.32 -7.33 -0.87
CA TYR A 15 -16.37 -6.41 -0.24
C TYR A 15 -17.06 -5.16 0.30
N LEU A 16 -18.04 -4.63 -0.42
CA LEU A 16 -18.84 -3.50 0.04
C LEU A 16 -19.62 -3.86 1.32
N ASP A 17 -20.20 -5.06 1.40
CA ASP A 17 -20.90 -5.53 2.60
C ASP A 17 -19.95 -5.61 3.80
N ARG A 18 -18.73 -6.12 3.60
CA ARG A 18 -17.69 -6.15 4.63
C ARG A 18 -17.28 -4.75 5.08
N TRP A 19 -17.12 -3.83 4.13
CA TRP A 19 -16.79 -2.44 4.43
C TRP A 19 -17.87 -1.79 5.31
N ASN A 20 -19.14 -1.95 4.92
CA ASN A 20 -20.28 -1.41 5.67
C ASN A 20 -20.38 -2.04 7.07
N ALA A 21 -20.16 -3.35 7.18
CA ALA A 21 -20.18 -4.05 8.47
C ALA A 21 -19.01 -3.62 9.38
N ALA A 22 -17.84 -3.33 8.82
CA ALA A 22 -16.68 -2.84 9.56
C ALA A 22 -16.81 -1.37 10.00
N ALA A 23 -17.75 -0.62 9.40
CA ALA A 23 -17.99 0.79 9.69
C ALA A 23 -16.70 1.66 9.61
N ILE A 24 -15.88 1.41 8.58
CA ILE A 24 -14.63 2.14 8.35
C ILE A 24 -14.81 3.27 7.33
N ASP A 25 -14.05 4.34 7.49
CA ASP A 25 -14.03 5.47 6.55
C ASP A 25 -13.01 5.31 5.42
N ALA A 26 -11.90 4.62 5.71
CA ALA A 26 -10.81 4.36 4.80
C ALA A 26 -9.98 3.16 5.25
N ILE A 27 -9.19 2.60 4.32
CA ILE A 27 -8.13 1.65 4.62
C ILE A 27 -6.79 2.36 4.42
N LEU A 28 -5.92 2.30 5.44
CA LEU A 28 -4.52 2.71 5.32
C LEU A 28 -3.66 1.45 5.20
N CYS A 29 -2.92 1.32 4.11
CA CYS A 29 -2.10 0.13 3.84
C CYS A 29 -0.78 0.50 3.14
N PRO A 30 0.20 -0.41 3.09
CA PRO A 30 1.39 -0.23 2.27
C PRO A 30 1.03 -0.07 0.79
N THR A 31 1.78 0.77 0.06
CA THR A 31 1.62 0.89 -1.40
C THR A 31 2.15 -0.34 -2.13
N MET A 32 3.25 -0.91 -1.64
CA MET A 32 3.97 -2.04 -2.22
C MET A 32 4.62 -2.88 -1.12
N ALA A 33 5.06 -4.09 -1.49
CA ALA A 33 5.80 -4.98 -0.61
C ALA A 33 7.27 -4.54 -0.35
N PHE A 34 7.76 -3.55 -1.10
CA PHE A 34 9.14 -3.07 -1.07
C PHE A 34 9.15 -1.55 -1.25
N ASN A 35 10.23 -0.89 -0.80
CA ASN A 35 10.44 0.55 -1.01
C ASN A 35 10.75 0.83 -2.49
N THR A 36 11.76 0.15 -3.02
CA THR A 36 12.11 0.18 -4.45
C THR A 36 12.69 -1.17 -4.85
N VAL A 37 12.85 -1.38 -6.16
CA VAL A 37 13.51 -2.54 -6.73
C VAL A 37 14.50 -2.10 -7.79
N ARG A 38 15.51 -2.94 -8.05
CA ARG A 38 16.38 -2.78 -9.21
C ARG A 38 15.54 -2.80 -10.49
N ASN A 39 15.97 -2.03 -11.50
CA ASN A 39 15.32 -2.07 -12.81
C ASN A 39 15.20 -3.52 -13.32
N GLY A 40 14.00 -3.91 -13.76
CA GLY A 40 13.70 -5.27 -14.22
C GLY A 40 13.36 -6.30 -13.13
N ALA A 41 13.47 -5.95 -11.84
CA ALA A 41 13.17 -6.84 -10.71
C ALA A 41 11.77 -6.61 -10.10
N PHE A 42 10.86 -5.93 -10.82
CA PHE A 42 9.51 -5.69 -10.33
C PHE A 42 8.65 -6.96 -10.45
N ARG A 43 8.15 -7.48 -9.32
CA ARG A 43 7.49 -8.81 -9.28
C ARG A 43 6.09 -8.86 -8.69
N HIS A 44 5.62 -7.82 -8.01
CA HIS A 44 4.39 -7.93 -7.23
C HIS A 44 3.52 -6.66 -7.30
N VAL A 45 2.26 -6.85 -7.69
CA VAL A 45 1.25 -5.79 -7.86
C VAL A 45 0.05 -5.94 -6.92
N GLY A 46 0.07 -6.94 -6.02
CA GLY A 46 -1.12 -7.32 -5.24
C GLY A 46 -1.67 -6.19 -4.37
N TYR A 47 -0.80 -5.33 -3.83
CA TYR A 47 -1.15 -4.23 -2.93
C TYR A 47 -1.97 -3.12 -3.58
N THR A 48 -1.90 -2.97 -4.91
CA THR A 48 -2.69 -1.98 -5.67
C THR A 48 -3.70 -2.66 -6.59
N GLY A 49 -3.36 -3.83 -7.14
CA GLY A 49 -4.19 -4.55 -8.10
C GLY A 49 -5.54 -4.99 -7.55
N VAL A 50 -5.64 -5.30 -6.25
CA VAL A 50 -6.91 -5.65 -5.61
C VAL A 50 -7.94 -4.52 -5.73
N PHE A 51 -7.51 -3.27 -5.59
CA PHE A 51 -8.40 -2.12 -5.63
C PHE A 51 -8.84 -1.75 -7.05
N ASN A 52 -8.05 -2.12 -8.07
CA ASN A 52 -8.46 -2.02 -9.47
C ASN A 52 -9.63 -2.96 -9.78
N VAL A 53 -9.61 -4.19 -9.22
CA VAL A 53 -10.71 -5.15 -9.39
C VAL A 53 -11.95 -4.69 -8.60
N LEU A 54 -11.75 -4.14 -7.41
CA LEU A 54 -12.82 -3.63 -6.56
C LEU A 54 -13.40 -2.31 -7.03
N ASP A 55 -12.70 -1.59 -7.92
CA ASP A 55 -13.08 -0.27 -8.44
C ASP A 55 -13.17 0.76 -7.30
N TYR A 56 -12.16 0.79 -6.43
CA TYR A 56 -12.09 1.66 -5.24
C TYR A 56 -11.17 2.86 -5.48
N SER A 57 -11.52 4.00 -4.89
CA SER A 57 -10.72 5.22 -4.99
C SER A 57 -9.48 5.12 -4.11
N CYS A 58 -8.28 5.30 -4.68
CA CYS A 58 -7.01 5.11 -3.98
C CYS A 58 -6.08 6.32 -4.15
N LEU A 59 -5.34 6.66 -3.10
CA LEU A 59 -4.34 7.72 -3.08
C LEU A 59 -3.05 7.22 -2.43
N SER A 60 -1.96 7.18 -3.19
CA SER A 60 -0.63 6.92 -2.64
C SER A 60 0.05 8.23 -2.26
N PHE A 61 0.69 8.25 -1.10
CA PHE A 61 1.40 9.42 -0.58
C PHE A 61 2.69 9.01 0.14
N VAL A 62 3.64 9.93 0.23
CA VAL A 62 4.91 9.73 0.94
C VAL A 62 4.73 10.07 2.42
N THR A 63 5.30 9.27 3.32
CA THR A 63 5.10 9.43 4.77
C THR A 63 6.07 10.42 5.42
N GLY A 64 7.09 10.87 4.69
CA GLY A 64 8.22 11.62 5.24
C GLY A 64 9.26 10.75 5.94
N VAL A 65 9.03 9.43 6.02
CA VAL A 65 10.02 8.45 6.51
C VAL A 65 10.86 8.00 5.33
N ALA A 66 12.19 7.99 5.50
CA ALA A 66 13.12 7.41 4.56
C ALA A 66 13.64 6.08 5.11
N ALA A 67 13.96 5.13 4.22
CA ALA A 67 14.55 3.86 4.64
C ALA A 67 15.96 4.06 5.23
N ASP A 68 16.23 3.41 6.35
CA ASP A 68 17.52 3.45 7.05
C ASP A 68 18.13 2.07 7.07
N LYS A 69 19.27 1.90 6.41
CA LYS A 69 19.97 0.61 6.33
C LYS A 69 20.43 0.04 7.67
N ASN A 70 20.57 0.88 8.70
CA ASN A 70 20.99 0.45 10.03
C ASN A 70 19.81 -0.07 10.86
N ILE A 71 18.57 0.29 10.48
CA ILE A 71 17.34 -0.07 11.19
C ILE A 71 16.58 -1.14 10.40
N ASP A 72 16.46 -0.93 9.09
CA ASP A 72 15.68 -1.76 8.16
C ASP A 72 16.49 -2.97 7.66
N THR A 73 17.06 -3.74 8.59
CA THR A 73 17.77 -4.97 8.25
C THR A 73 16.80 -6.14 8.09
N PRO A 74 17.03 -7.09 7.15
CA PRO A 74 16.20 -8.28 7.01
C PRO A 74 16.06 -9.05 8.32
N ASP A 75 14.81 -9.33 8.72
CA ASP A 75 14.53 -10.14 9.90
C ASP A 75 14.89 -11.62 9.63
N ALA A 76 15.85 -12.13 10.39
CA ALA A 76 16.29 -13.53 10.29
C ALA A 76 15.19 -14.53 10.67
N ALA A 77 14.17 -14.11 11.42
CA ALA A 77 13.02 -14.94 11.77
C ALA A 77 11.88 -14.87 10.74
N HIS A 78 12.02 -14.08 9.67
CA HIS A 78 10.97 -13.92 8.67
C HIS A 78 10.60 -15.24 8.00
N GLN A 79 9.32 -15.60 8.06
CA GLN A 79 8.76 -16.75 7.36
C GLN A 79 7.96 -16.28 6.13
N PRO A 80 8.45 -16.54 4.91
CA PRO A 80 7.74 -16.14 3.71
C PRO A 80 6.39 -16.84 3.57
N LEU A 81 5.35 -16.07 3.19
CA LEU A 81 4.00 -16.60 2.95
C LEU A 81 3.91 -17.45 1.67
N GLY A 82 4.93 -17.41 0.82
CA GLY A 82 4.96 -18.12 -0.45
C GLY A 82 6.24 -17.82 -1.25
N PRO A 83 6.37 -18.41 -2.46
CA PRO A 83 7.58 -18.27 -3.27
C PRO A 83 7.85 -16.83 -3.71
N GLU A 84 6.81 -16.06 -4.06
CA GLU A 84 6.97 -14.64 -4.43
C GLU A 84 7.46 -13.79 -3.26
N CYS A 85 6.86 -13.98 -2.07
CA CYS A 85 7.28 -13.28 -0.86
C CYS A 85 8.75 -13.58 -0.52
N LYS A 86 9.15 -14.85 -0.66
CA LYS A 86 10.55 -15.26 -0.47
C LYS A 86 11.48 -14.56 -1.46
N ALA A 87 11.13 -14.53 -2.73
CA ALA A 87 11.93 -13.90 -3.77
C ALA A 87 12.10 -12.39 -3.52
N ILE A 88 11.00 -11.68 -3.20
CA ILE A 88 11.03 -10.25 -2.86
C ILE A 88 11.92 -9.98 -1.66
N HIS A 89 11.79 -10.80 -0.60
CA HIS A 89 12.60 -10.64 0.61
C HIS A 89 14.09 -10.89 0.34
N GLN A 90 14.43 -11.85 -0.53
CA GLN A 90 15.81 -12.15 -0.92
C GLN A 90 16.42 -11.07 -1.83
N GLU A 91 15.60 -10.34 -2.58
CA GLU A 91 16.04 -9.23 -3.45
C GLU A 91 16.20 -7.90 -2.68
N TYR A 92 15.83 -7.86 -1.40
CA TYR A 92 15.97 -6.67 -0.56
C TYR A 92 17.45 -6.32 -0.33
N ASP A 93 17.81 -5.08 -0.66
CA ASP A 93 19.16 -4.53 -0.51
C ASP A 93 19.05 -3.21 0.26
N ALA A 94 19.50 -3.23 1.52
CA ALA A 94 19.39 -2.10 2.45
C ALA A 94 20.21 -0.89 1.98
N ASP A 95 21.37 -1.09 1.35
CA ASP A 95 22.20 0.00 0.83
C ASP A 95 21.56 0.64 -0.41
N LEU A 96 20.89 -0.15 -1.25
CA LEU A 96 20.19 0.36 -2.44
C LEU A 96 18.99 1.25 -2.08
N VAL A 97 18.25 0.90 -1.03
CA VAL A 97 17.03 1.61 -0.64
C VAL A 97 17.28 2.75 0.35
N HIS A 98 18.47 2.83 0.93
CA HIS A 98 18.79 3.81 1.97
C HIS A 98 18.54 5.25 1.50
N GLY A 99 17.86 6.04 2.33
CA GLY A 99 17.50 7.42 2.04
C GLY A 99 16.32 7.60 1.08
N LEU A 100 15.75 6.52 0.54
CA LEU A 100 14.57 6.60 -0.32
C LEU A 100 13.27 6.66 0.50
N PRO A 101 12.28 7.44 0.04
CA PRO A 101 11.05 7.66 0.78
C PRO A 101 10.18 6.40 0.83
N VAL A 102 9.57 6.16 1.98
CA VAL A 102 8.53 5.15 2.16
C VAL A 102 7.17 5.76 1.83
N SER A 103 6.35 5.00 1.10
CA SER A 103 5.00 5.42 0.73
C SER A 103 3.94 4.50 1.31
N LEU A 104 2.79 5.10 1.64
CA LEU A 104 1.58 4.40 2.02
C LEU A 104 0.45 4.77 1.06
N GLN A 105 -0.59 3.95 1.09
CA GLN A 105 -1.78 4.08 0.26
C GLN A 105 -3.00 4.23 1.17
N LEU A 106 -3.82 5.23 0.87
CA LEU A 106 -5.12 5.43 1.44
C LEU A 106 -6.18 5.00 0.43
N VAL A 107 -7.12 4.17 0.87
CA VAL A 107 -8.18 3.64 0.02
C VAL A 107 -9.53 4.04 0.60
N GLY A 108 -10.40 4.56 -0.25
CA GLY A 108 -11.81 4.82 0.03
C GLY A 108 -12.71 3.96 -0.85
N ARG A 109 -14.03 4.14 -0.70
CA ARG A 109 -14.99 3.40 -1.51
C ARG A 109 -15.03 3.95 -2.94
N ARG A 110 -15.67 3.20 -3.82
CA ARG A 110 -16.00 3.68 -5.17
C ARG A 110 -16.80 4.98 -5.11
N LEU A 111 -16.42 5.97 -5.93
CA LEU A 111 -17.02 7.32 -6.00
C LEU A 111 -16.80 8.17 -4.74
N GLU A 112 -15.73 7.92 -3.98
CA GLU A 112 -15.35 8.72 -2.82
C GLU A 112 -14.00 9.42 -2.99
N GLU A 113 -13.62 9.77 -4.23
CA GLU A 113 -12.34 10.40 -4.57
C GLU A 113 -12.09 11.67 -3.74
N GLU A 114 -13.08 12.55 -3.60
CA GLU A 114 -12.97 13.79 -2.83
C GLU A 114 -12.76 13.51 -1.35
N LYS A 115 -13.40 12.48 -0.81
CA LYS A 115 -13.22 12.05 0.59
C LYS A 115 -11.79 11.54 0.80
N VAL A 116 -11.29 10.71 -0.12
CA VAL A 116 -9.92 10.17 -0.07
C VAL A 116 -8.90 11.31 -0.15
N LEU A 117 -9.09 12.28 -1.04
CA LEU A 117 -8.22 13.46 -1.13
C LEU A 117 -8.24 14.30 0.16
N ALA A 118 -9.43 14.55 0.73
CA ALA A 118 -9.56 15.30 1.98
C ALA A 118 -8.87 14.57 3.15
N MET A 119 -9.06 13.26 3.27
CA MET A 119 -8.37 12.45 4.27
C MET A 119 -6.86 12.43 4.04
N GLY A 120 -6.40 12.31 2.79
CA GLY A 120 -4.98 12.39 2.43
C GLY A 120 -4.34 13.72 2.86
N GLN A 121 -5.02 14.84 2.64
CA GLN A 121 -4.57 16.15 3.12
C GLN A 121 -4.44 16.17 4.66
N ARG A 122 -5.41 15.60 5.38
CA ARG A 122 -5.33 15.50 6.85
C ARG A 122 -4.17 14.65 7.31
N VAL A 123 -3.90 13.53 6.65
CA VAL A 123 -2.76 12.66 6.97
C VAL A 123 -1.44 13.40 6.73
N LEU A 124 -1.28 14.07 5.59
CA LEU A 124 -0.08 14.85 5.29
C LEU A 124 0.14 16.01 6.26
N GLN A 125 -0.93 16.68 6.69
CA GLN A 125 -0.88 17.70 7.75
C GLN A 125 -0.40 17.09 9.08
N ALA A 126 -0.95 15.94 9.49
CA ALA A 126 -0.55 15.26 10.71
C ALA A 126 0.93 14.83 10.69
N LEU A 127 1.41 14.34 9.55
CA LEU A 127 2.82 14.00 9.35
C LEU A 127 3.72 15.23 9.42
N SER A 128 3.27 16.35 8.86
CA SER A 128 4.01 17.63 8.91
C SER A 128 4.06 18.23 10.33
N LEU A 129 3.00 18.03 11.13
CA LEU A 129 2.94 18.47 12.53
C LEU A 129 3.80 17.61 13.47
N GLY A 130 4.03 16.33 13.12
CA GLY A 130 4.97 15.45 13.82
C GLY A 130 6.44 15.65 13.42
N GLY A 131 6.69 16.43 12.37
CA GLY A 131 8.02 16.71 11.79
C GLY A 131 8.86 17.71 12.59
N THR A 132 8.99 17.57 13.90
CA THR A 132 10.14 18.11 14.64
C THR A 132 11.31 17.13 14.49
N GLY A 133 12.05 17.21 13.39
CA GLY A 133 13.15 16.28 13.12
C GLY A 133 13.94 16.54 11.85
N GLN A 134 14.73 17.61 11.86
CA GLN A 134 15.99 17.83 11.13
C GLN A 134 16.00 17.97 9.58
N VAL A 135 16.32 19.23 9.20
CA VAL A 135 17.19 19.74 8.10
C VAL A 135 17.07 19.10 6.72
#